data_AF-X0SH77-F1
#
_entry.id   AF-X0SH77-F1
#
_cell.length_a   1.000
_cell.length_b   1.000
_cell.length_c   1.000
_cell.angle_alpha   90.00
_cell.angle_beta   90.00
_cell.angle_gamma   90.00
#
_symmetry.space_group_name_H-M   'P 1'
#
loop_
_entity.id
_entity.type
_entity.pdbx_description
1 polymer ?
#
loop_
_entity_poly.entity_id
_entity_poly.type
_entity_poly.pdbx_seq_one_letter_code
_entity_poly.pdbx_strand_id
1 'polypeptide(L)' 'MAEYQPPRLDRSWREVNPGGVVLEPGNSVTYITGTWRTMRPVRDLEQCTHCLICWIMCPDGAITVADGK' A
#
# COMPACT_ATOMS: atom_id res chain seq x y z
N MET A 1 2.28 -12.42 8.69
CA MET A 1 2.26 -11.04 8.16
C MET A 1 3.44 -10.34 8.77
N ALA A 2 4.42 -9.89 7.97
CA ALA A 2 5.57 -9.16 8.49
C ALA A 2 5.09 -7.91 9.23
N GLU A 3 5.70 -7.60 10.38
CA GLU A 3 5.40 -6.40 11.15
C GLU A 3 5.57 -5.17 10.25
N TYR A 4 4.46 -4.48 10.00
CA TYR A 4 4.38 -3.33 9.10
C TYR A 4 4.92 -2.09 9.82
N GLN A 5 6.22 -2.07 10.12
CA GLN A 5 6.85 -0.92 10.76
C GLN A 5 7.21 0.13 9.69
N PRO A 6 6.67 1.37 9.79
CA PRO A 6 7.02 2.40 8.83
C PRO A 6 8.50 2.75 8.90
N PRO A 7 9.13 3.13 7.78
CA PRO A 7 10.53 3.52 7.79
C PRO A 7 10.72 4.76 8.67
N ARG A 8 11.82 4.77 9.43
CA ARG A 8 12.26 5.95 10.17
C ARG A 8 12.77 7.01 9.20
N LEU A 9 11.93 7.99 8.89
CA LEU A 9 12.24 9.12 8.00
C LEU A 9 13.10 10.20 8.67
N ASP A 10 13.33 10.08 9.97
CA ASP A 10 14.11 10.97 10.83
C ASP A 10 15.58 10.54 10.99
N ARG A 11 16.03 9.51 10.26
CA ARG A 11 17.42 9.02 10.32
C ARG A 11 18.41 10.11 9.90
N SER A 12 19.50 10.19 10.64
CA SER A 12 20.62 11.06 10.27
C SER A 12 21.34 10.53 9.03
N TRP A 13 22.09 11.41 8.34
CA TRP A 13 22.88 11.02 7.17
C TRP A 13 23.92 9.92 7.46
N ARG A 14 24.26 9.66 8.73
CA ARG A 14 25.18 8.59 9.16
C ARG A 14 24.53 7.21 9.22
N GLU A 15 23.20 7.15 9.29
CA GLU A 15 22.41 5.92 9.48
C GLU A 15 21.72 5.45 8.19
N VAL A 16 21.76 6.26 7.14
CA VAL A 16 21.22 5.91 5.82
C VAL A 16 22.29 5.25 4.95
N ASN A 17 21.86 4.45 3.97
CA ASN A 17 22.77 3.84 3.02
C ASN A 17 23.51 4.92 2.20
N PRO A 18 24.80 4.74 1.89
CA PRO A 18 25.53 5.63 1.00
C PRO A 18 24.76 5.85 -0.31
N GLY A 19 24.60 7.12 -0.72
CA GLY A 19 23.85 7.48 -1.93
C GLY A 19 22.35 7.23 -1.87
N GLY A 20 21.78 6.89 -0.71
CA GLY A 20 20.33 6.62 -0.56
C GLY A 20 19.89 5.32 -1.24
N VAL A 21 20.81 4.37 -1.46
CA VAL A 21 20.53 3.12 -2.16
C VAL A 21 19.52 2.27 -1.38
N VAL A 22 18.47 1.83 -2.05
CA VAL A 22 17.51 0.85 -1.53
C VAL A 22 18.09 -0.55 -1.71
N LEU A 23 18.33 -1.26 -0.61
CA LEU A 23 18.94 -2.60 -0.63
C LEU A 23 17.92 -3.73 -0.77
N GLU A 24 16.72 -3.53 -0.22
CA GLU A 24 15.67 -4.55 -0.17
C GLU A 24 14.55 -4.24 -1.18
N PRO A 25 14.18 -5.18 -2.07
CA PRO A 25 13.07 -5.00 -3.00
C PRO A 25 11.73 -5.00 -2.25
N GLY A 26 10.70 -4.38 -2.85
CA GLY A 26 9.35 -4.39 -2.29
C GLY A 26 9.18 -3.61 -0.98
N ASN A 27 10.15 -2.79 -0.58
CA ASN A 27 10.06 -2.01 0.65
C ASN A 27 8.97 -0.93 0.63
N SER A 28 8.38 -0.63 -0.53
CA SER A 28 7.27 0.32 -0.68
C SER A 28 6.08 -0.05 0.20
N VAL A 29 5.89 -1.35 0.49
CA VAL A 29 4.87 -1.82 1.43
C VAL A 29 5.02 -1.13 2.77
N THR A 30 6.23 -0.92 3.29
CA THR A 30 6.44 -0.30 4.61
C THR A 30 5.92 1.13 4.72
N TYR A 31 5.66 1.82 3.61
CA TYR A 31 5.11 3.16 3.60
C TYR A 31 3.59 3.13 3.84
N ILE A 32 3.15 3.73 4.95
CA ILE A 32 1.73 3.75 5.35
C ILE A 32 1.02 4.94 4.67
N THR A 33 0.38 4.70 3.52
CA THR A 33 -0.37 5.71 2.76
C THR A 33 -1.82 5.90 3.23
N GLY A 34 -2.31 5.02 4.11
CA GLY A 34 -3.70 5.05 4.60
C GLY A 34 -4.07 6.31 5.39
N THR A 35 -3.08 7.07 5.87
CA THR A 35 -3.27 8.34 6.60
C THR A 35 -3.64 9.51 5.67
N TRP A 36 -3.49 9.37 4.36
CA TRP A 36 -3.76 10.45 3.39
C TRP A 36 -5.25 10.65 3.11
N ARG A 37 -6.10 9.73 3.57
CA ARG A 37 -7.53 9.72 3.27
C ARG A 37 -8.27 10.86 3.96
N THR A 38 -8.94 11.69 3.16
CA THR A 38 -10.08 12.51 3.61
C THR A 38 -11.41 11.76 3.47
N MET A 39 -11.48 10.82 2.52
CA MET A 39 -12.61 9.94 2.25
C MET A 39 -12.13 8.53 1.90
N ARG A 40 -13.03 7.55 1.93
CA ARG A 40 -12.75 6.16 1.54
C ARG A 40 -13.91 5.57 0.72
N PRO A 41 -13.64 4.68 -0.25
CA PRO A 41 -14.70 3.96 -0.94
C PRO A 41 -15.43 3.03 0.05
N VAL A 42 -16.75 2.91 -0.11
CA VAL A 42 -17.60 1.94 0.59
C VAL A 42 -18.19 1.02 -0.47
N ARG A 43 -17.94 -0.29 -0.36
CA ARG A 43 -18.45 -1.30 -1.30
C ARG A 43 -19.83 -1.75 -0.84
N ASP A 44 -20.84 -1.53 -1.68
CA ASP A 44 -22.14 -2.18 -1.55
C ASP A 44 -22.08 -3.55 -2.22
N LEU A 45 -22.30 -4.62 -1.45
CA LEU A 45 -22.21 -5.99 -1.94
C LEU A 45 -23.48 -6.44 -2.68
N GLU A 46 -24.63 -5.82 -2.43
CA GLU A 46 -25.87 -6.15 -3.14
C GLU A 46 -25.81 -5.66 -4.60
N GLN A 47 -25.12 -4.55 -4.84
CA GLN A 47 -24.93 -3.98 -6.18
C GLN A 47 -23.64 -4.45 -6.88
N CYS A 48 -22.72 -5.08 -6.16
CA CYS A 48 -21.43 -5.47 -6.72
C CYS A 48 -21.56 -6.66 -7.68
N THR A 49 -21.20 -6.47 -8.94
CA THR A 49 -21.24 -7.52 -9.97
C THR A 49 -19.95 -8.34 -10.08
N HIS A 50 -18.98 -8.12 -9.20
CA HIS A 50 -17.63 -8.71 -9.28
C HIS A 50 -16.91 -8.46 -10.62
N CYS A 51 -17.12 -7.30 -11.24
CA CYS A 51 -16.48 -6.94 -12.52
C CYS A 51 -14.97 -6.67 -12.43
N LEU A 52 -14.41 -6.56 -11.22
CA LEU A 52 -12.99 -6.29 -10.93
C LEU A 52 -12.44 -4.98 -11.53
N ILE A 53 -13.28 -4.10 -12.06
CA ILE A 53 -12.86 -2.78 -12.56
C ILE A 53 -12.21 -1.96 -11.45
N CYS A 54 -12.80 -1.95 -10.25
CA CYS A 54 -12.22 -1.25 -9.11
C CYS A 54 -10.82 -1.77 -8.77
N TRP A 55 -10.60 -3.09 -8.86
CA TRP A 55 -9.32 -3.72 -8.59
C TRP A 55 -8.24 -3.31 -9.60
N ILE A 56 -8.51 -3.45 -10.91
CA ILE A 56 -7.52 -3.14 -11.96
C ILE A 56 -7.25 -1.63 -12.08
N MET A 57 -8.24 -0.80 -11.75
CA MET A 57 -8.12 0.66 -11.83
C MET A 57 -7.55 1.29 -10.55
N CYS A 58 -7.31 0.53 -9.49
CA CYS A 58 -6.77 1.07 -8.25
C CYS A 58 -5.28 1.43 -8.45
N PRO A 59 -4.88 2.71 -8.36
CA PRO A 59 -3.50 3.12 -8.60
C PRO A 59 -2.53 2.65 -7.52
N ASP A 60 -3.05 2.39 -6.31
CA ASP A 60 -2.26 1.96 -5.14
C ASP A 60 -2.31 0.44 -4.91
N GLY A 61 -3.03 -0.33 -5.73
CA GLY A 61 -3.19 -1.78 -5.52
C GLY A 61 -3.86 -2.13 -4.18
N ALA A 62 -4.68 -1.23 -3.63
CA ALA A 62 -5.24 -1.33 -2.27
C ALA A 62 -6.45 -2.29 -2.15
N ILE A 63 -6.82 -2.99 -3.22
CA ILE A 63 -7.95 -3.92 -3.26
C ILE A 63 -7.40 -5.34 -3.45
N THR A 64 -7.69 -6.23 -2.51
CA THR A 64 -7.34 -7.64 -2.61
C THR A 64 -8.51 -8.42 -3.21
N VAL A 65 -8.24 -9.24 -4.23
CA VAL A 65 -9.20 -10.20 -4.81
C VAL A 65 -8.99 -11.54 -4.14
N ALA A 66 -10.08 -12.16 -3.67
CA ALA A 66 -10.06 -13.48 -3.05
C ALA A 66 -11.13 -14.36 -3.71
N ASP A 67 -10.86 -15.65 -3.87
CA ASP A 67 -11.81 -16.61 -4.47
C ASP A 67 -12.33 -16.21 -5.87
N GLY A 68 -11.55 -15.39 -6.59
CA GLY A 68 -11.94 -14.82 -7.89
C GLY A 68 -13.02 -13.75 -7.83
N LYS A 69 -13.20 -13.07 -6.69
CA LYS A 69 -14.30 -12.15 -6.38
C LYS A 69 -13.90 -10.90 -5.58
#